data_AF-A0A078AA34-F1
#
_entry.id   AF-A0A078AA34-F1
#
_cell.length_a   1.000
_cell.length_b   1.000
_cell.length_c   1.000
_cell.angle_alpha   90.00
_cell.angle_beta   90.00
_cell.angle_gamma   90.00
#
_symmetry.space_group_name_H-M   'P 1'
#
loop_
_entity.id
_entity.type
_entity.pdbx_description
1 polymer ?
#
loop_
_entity_poly.entity_id
_entity_poly.type
_entity_poly.pdbx_seq_one_letter_code
_entity_poly.pdbx_strand_id
1 'polypeptide(L)'
;MTELAKCLIFPYYIAKAQPLKLRDTEIFDFCQKEPSYAISKDYDLQVIKKLSKQFRCTVNDLITNIFLEAYSFYSWDYKTYKPYIFKSCIAINFRKPLRQKADMTFFNNLIVPETSMLMPMYYEDDTTDRDQLFRKLMLKNQAIFTQLKNNTDYRAILFGSQVMSYFLPTPMIPKISPAILEPSRRTFSNICGPAKPYQIGGVYTKRMHFRDSIIGRNASVNYFSHNGIFRVSMYVNQIDYDVKKQIEIFEKQLDYWIDKYCEQIY
;
A
#
# COMPACT_ATOMS: atom_id res chain seq x y z
N MET A 1 11.68 11.22 -32.04
CA MET A 1 12.29 12.38 -31.35
C MET A 1 11.70 12.69 -29.97
N THR A 2 10.40 12.52 -29.74
CA THR A 2 9.73 12.85 -28.46
C THR A 2 10.10 11.96 -27.26
N GLU A 3 10.50 10.70 -27.47
CA GLU A 3 10.90 9.78 -26.38
C GLU A 3 12.35 10.04 -25.90
N LEU A 4 13.25 10.45 -26.81
CA LEU A 4 14.65 10.74 -26.49
C LEU A 4 14.80 12.00 -25.63
N ALA A 5 13.93 12.99 -25.86
CA ALA A 5 13.84 14.19 -25.03
C ALA A 5 13.42 13.86 -23.58
N LYS A 6 12.60 12.82 -23.36
CA LYS A 6 12.20 12.39 -22.01
C LYS A 6 13.34 11.73 -21.23
N CYS A 7 14.26 11.05 -21.93
CA CYS A 7 15.47 10.47 -21.32
C CYS A 7 16.42 11.54 -20.74
N LEU A 8 16.50 12.71 -21.37
CA LEU A 8 17.33 13.82 -20.88
C LEU A 8 16.74 14.50 -19.62
N ILE A 9 15.46 14.28 -19.32
CA ILE A 9 14.79 14.80 -18.12
C ILE A 9 14.89 13.81 -16.94
N PHE A 10 15.38 12.58 -17.15
CA PHE A 10 15.54 11.58 -16.08
C PHE A 10 16.45 12.06 -14.94
N PRO A 11 17.65 12.64 -15.18
CA PRO A 11 18.46 13.21 -14.10
C PRO A 11 17.74 14.34 -13.35
N TYR A 12 16.94 15.15 -14.06
CA TYR A 12 16.14 16.22 -13.45
C TYR A 12 15.05 15.65 -12.52
N TYR A 13 14.34 14.61 -12.94
CA TYR A 13 13.33 13.96 -12.10
C TYR A 13 13.92 13.20 -10.92
N ILE A 14 15.09 12.56 -11.07
CA ILE A 14 15.84 11.97 -9.95
C ILE A 14 16.27 13.05 -8.96
N ALA A 15 16.82 14.16 -9.45
CA ALA A 15 17.24 15.26 -8.59
C ALA A 15 16.07 15.92 -7.86
N LYS A 16 14.86 15.91 -8.45
CA LYS A 16 13.63 16.40 -7.81
C LYS A 16 13.03 15.38 -6.84
N ALA A 17 13.24 14.09 -7.06
CA ALA A 17 12.77 12.99 -6.21
C ALA A 17 13.62 12.77 -4.96
N GLN A 18 14.33 13.80 -4.46
CA GLN A 18 15.07 13.68 -3.21
C GLN A 18 14.11 13.28 -2.08
N PRO A 19 14.38 12.17 -1.38
CA PRO A 19 13.52 11.70 -0.32
C PRO A 19 13.50 12.77 0.78
N LEU A 20 12.30 13.24 1.14
CA LEU A 20 12.11 14.14 2.27
C LEU A 20 12.73 13.47 3.51
N LYS A 21 13.73 14.07 4.16
CA LYS A 21 14.31 13.55 5.41
C LYS A 21 13.36 13.79 6.59
N LEU A 22 12.22 13.10 6.60
CA LEU A 22 11.32 13.05 7.75
C LEU A 22 11.78 11.96 8.70
N ARG A 23 11.80 12.27 10.01
CA ARG A 23 12.05 11.30 11.07
C ARG A 23 11.01 10.20 10.99
N ASP A 24 11.49 8.98 10.94
CA ASP A 24 10.64 7.81 10.90
C ASP A 24 10.47 7.17 12.28
N THR A 25 9.53 6.25 12.41
CA THR A 25 9.37 5.48 13.65
C THR A 25 10.46 4.42 13.75
N GLU A 26 11.08 4.32 14.92
CA GLU A 26 12.12 3.34 15.27
C GLU A 26 11.72 1.88 15.01
N ILE A 27 10.41 1.60 14.98
CA ILE A 27 9.86 0.28 14.65
C ILE A 27 10.39 -0.22 13.30
N PHE A 28 10.66 0.66 12.33
CA PHE A 28 11.18 0.27 11.01
C PHE A 28 12.71 0.28 10.90
N ASP A 29 13.42 0.42 12.02
CA ASP A 29 14.86 0.25 12.04
C ASP A 29 15.23 -1.21 11.79
N PHE A 30 16.45 -1.40 11.27
CA PHE A 30 16.92 -2.73 10.95
C PHE A 30 17.04 -3.57 12.22
N CYS A 31 16.41 -4.73 12.19
CA CYS A 31 16.49 -5.72 13.26
C CYS A 31 16.74 -7.09 12.63
N GLN A 32 17.66 -7.88 13.17
CA GLN A 32 17.88 -9.27 12.73
C GLN A 32 16.79 -10.18 13.31
N LYS A 33 15.57 -10.01 12.80
CA LYS A 33 14.38 -10.78 13.17
C LYS A 33 13.93 -11.63 11.99
N GLU A 34 13.51 -12.85 12.27
CA GLU A 34 12.91 -13.73 11.27
C GLU A 34 11.68 -13.09 10.61
N PRO A 35 11.43 -13.37 9.32
CA PRO A 35 10.28 -12.81 8.64
C PRO A 35 8.98 -13.21 9.33
N SER A 36 8.10 -12.23 9.55
CA SER A 36 6.82 -12.43 10.21
C SER A 36 5.67 -12.14 9.26
N TYR A 37 4.57 -12.88 9.42
CA TYR A 37 3.39 -12.76 8.57
C TYR A 37 2.10 -12.98 9.36
N ALA A 38 1.10 -12.15 9.09
CA ALA A 38 -0.25 -12.29 9.62
C ALA A 38 -1.30 -11.94 8.55
N ILE A 39 -2.46 -12.59 8.64
CA ILE A 39 -3.62 -12.36 7.77
C ILE A 39 -4.84 -12.09 8.64
N SER A 40 -5.68 -11.17 8.19
CA SER A 40 -6.95 -10.90 8.85
C SER A 40 -7.93 -12.06 8.69
N LYS A 41 -8.99 -12.04 9.49
CA LYS A 41 -10.22 -12.79 9.29
C LYS A 41 -10.87 -12.46 7.95
N ASP A 42 -11.87 -13.27 7.62
CA ASP A 42 -12.67 -13.13 6.41
C ASP A 42 -13.70 -12.01 6.57
N TYR A 43 -13.67 -11.05 5.65
CA TYR A 43 -14.70 -10.02 5.54
C TYR A 43 -15.55 -10.24 4.29
N ASP A 44 -16.85 -9.99 4.38
CA ASP A 44 -17.71 -9.93 3.20
C ASP A 44 -17.36 -8.66 2.39
N LEU A 45 -16.94 -8.86 1.13
CA LEU A 45 -16.62 -7.78 0.21
C LEU A 45 -17.79 -6.80 0.00
N GLN A 46 -19.04 -7.26 0.08
CA GLN A 46 -20.21 -6.39 -0.04
C GLN A 46 -20.33 -5.42 1.14
N VAL A 47 -20.02 -5.87 2.35
CA VAL A 47 -19.98 -5.02 3.55
C VAL A 47 -18.90 -3.95 3.38
N ILE A 48 -17.70 -4.35 2.95
CA ILE A 48 -16.60 -3.39 2.70
C ILE A 48 -16.97 -2.37 1.61
N LYS A 49 -17.64 -2.79 0.52
CA LYS A 49 -18.13 -1.90 -0.52
C LYS A 49 -19.24 -0.97 -0.04
N LYS A 50 -20.13 -1.44 0.86
CA LYS A 50 -21.17 -0.61 1.48
C LYS A 50 -20.52 0.47 2.35
N LEU A 51 -19.55 0.09 3.18
CA LEU A 51 -18.80 1.02 4.02
C LEU A 51 -18.06 2.07 3.18
N SER A 52 -17.39 1.67 2.09
CA SER A 52 -16.66 2.62 1.24
C SER A 52 -17.61 3.64 0.59
N LYS A 53 -18.84 3.24 0.25
CA LYS A 53 -19.89 4.15 -0.23
C LYS A 53 -20.34 5.14 0.84
N GLN A 54 -20.46 4.73 2.10
CA GLN A 54 -20.82 5.62 3.22
C GLN A 54 -19.78 6.74 3.43
N PHE A 55 -18.52 6.43 3.17
CA PHE A 55 -17.43 7.40 3.19
C PHE A 55 -17.16 8.09 1.84
N ARG A 56 -17.98 7.81 0.81
CA ARG A 56 -17.84 8.35 -0.56
C ARG A 56 -16.42 8.16 -1.13
N CYS A 57 -15.87 6.96 -0.96
CA CYS A 57 -14.49 6.64 -1.30
C CYS A 57 -14.37 5.29 -2.02
N THR A 58 -13.19 4.99 -2.57
CA THR A 58 -12.91 3.63 -3.07
C THR A 58 -12.52 2.71 -1.91
N VAL A 59 -12.61 1.39 -2.11
CA VAL A 59 -12.16 0.39 -1.13
C VAL A 59 -10.69 0.60 -0.75
N ASN A 60 -9.84 1.03 -1.70
CA ASN A 60 -8.42 1.28 -1.43
C ASN A 60 -8.22 2.44 -0.49
N ASP A 61 -8.96 3.53 -0.71
CA ASP A 61 -8.89 4.72 0.14
C ASP A 61 -9.34 4.34 1.55
N LEU A 62 -10.47 3.63 1.67
CA LEU A 62 -11.01 3.17 2.95
C LEU A 62 -9.99 2.32 3.71
N ILE A 63 -9.57 1.19 3.13
CA ILE A 63 -8.73 0.21 3.84
C ILE A 63 -7.37 0.80 4.18
N THR A 64 -6.79 1.63 3.31
CA THR A 64 -5.51 2.29 3.62
C THR A 64 -5.66 3.25 4.79
N ASN A 65 -6.74 4.05 4.84
CA ASN A 65 -6.98 4.94 5.97
C ASN A 65 -7.25 4.17 7.28
N ILE A 66 -7.99 3.06 7.23
CA ILE A 66 -8.19 2.18 8.40
C ILE A 66 -6.86 1.56 8.85
N PHE A 67 -5.98 1.18 7.92
CA PHE A 67 -4.64 0.71 8.28
C PHE A 67 -3.79 1.80 8.94
N LEU A 68 -3.83 3.05 8.44
CA LEU A 68 -3.13 4.18 9.07
C LEU A 68 -3.68 4.48 10.47
N GLU A 69 -5.00 4.35 10.65
CA GLU A 69 -5.65 4.43 11.94
C GLU A 69 -5.15 3.35 12.89
N ALA A 70 -5.18 2.10 12.45
CA ALA A 70 -4.68 0.95 13.20
C ALA A 70 -3.20 1.12 13.57
N TYR A 71 -2.38 1.62 12.64
CA TYR A 71 -0.98 1.92 12.92
C TYR A 71 -0.81 3.03 13.96
N SER A 72 -1.66 4.05 13.96
CA SER A 72 -1.70 5.07 15.00
C SER A 72 -2.00 4.48 16.39
N PHE A 73 -2.94 3.53 16.49
CA PHE A 73 -3.23 2.81 17.72
C PHE A 73 -2.10 1.86 18.14
N TYR A 74 -1.47 1.17 17.18
CA TYR A 74 -0.30 0.34 17.46
C TYR A 74 0.85 1.19 18.02
N SER A 75 1.16 2.34 17.40
CA SER A 75 2.22 3.22 17.90
C SER A 75 1.94 3.70 19.33
N TRP A 76 0.66 3.92 19.66
CA TRP A 76 0.20 4.26 20.99
C TRP A 76 0.46 3.13 22.00
N ASP A 77 -0.08 1.94 21.73
CA ASP A 77 -0.02 0.78 22.63
C ASP A 77 1.43 0.36 22.93
N TYR A 78 2.32 0.50 21.93
CA TYR A 78 3.73 0.15 22.03
C TYR A 78 4.65 1.33 22.41
N LYS A 79 4.08 2.51 22.73
CA LYS A 79 4.81 3.71 23.14
C LYS A 79 5.93 4.14 22.19
N THR A 80 5.69 3.98 20.90
CA THR A 80 6.64 4.35 19.85
C THR A 80 6.32 5.73 19.30
N TYR A 81 7.29 6.37 18.64
CA TYR A 81 7.04 7.64 17.97
C TYR A 81 5.84 7.54 17.02
N LYS A 82 4.93 8.52 17.07
CA LYS A 82 3.75 8.59 16.21
C LYS A 82 3.95 9.70 15.17
N PRO A 83 4.24 9.37 13.91
CA PRO A 83 4.49 10.38 12.91
C PRO A 83 3.15 10.92 12.40
N TYR A 84 3.06 12.23 12.19
CA TYR A 84 1.91 12.82 11.49
C TYR A 84 1.85 12.39 10.01
N ILE A 85 3.02 12.08 9.44
CA ILE A 85 3.19 11.65 8.05
C ILE A 85 3.71 10.21 8.02
N PHE A 86 2.92 9.30 7.47
CA PHE A 86 3.35 7.94 7.17
C PHE A 86 3.91 7.86 5.75
N LYS A 87 5.21 7.56 5.64
CA LYS A 87 5.82 7.23 4.37
C LYS A 87 5.47 5.81 3.97
N SER A 88 5.05 5.64 2.73
CA SER A 88 4.83 4.33 2.14
C SER A 88 5.00 4.40 0.63
N CYS A 89 5.05 3.26 -0.02
CA CYS A 89 4.97 3.16 -1.45
C CYS A 89 3.71 2.39 -1.83
N ILE A 90 2.96 2.92 -2.78
CA ILE A 90 1.68 2.32 -3.18
C ILE A 90 1.81 1.84 -4.60
N ALA A 91 1.66 0.54 -4.82
CA ALA A 91 1.81 -0.04 -6.14
C ALA A 91 0.66 0.43 -7.07
N ILE A 92 0.99 1.18 -8.13
CA ILE A 92 0.02 1.67 -9.13
C ILE A 92 0.24 0.94 -10.44
N ASN A 93 -0.81 0.27 -10.93
CA ASN A 93 -0.79 -0.34 -12.24
C ASN A 93 -1.11 0.71 -13.32
N PHE A 94 -0.12 1.07 -14.12
CA PHE A 94 -0.32 1.91 -15.30
C PHE A 94 -0.79 1.07 -16.48
N ARG A 95 -2.09 0.76 -16.51
CA ARG A 95 -2.72 0.17 -17.70
C ARG A 95 -2.87 1.25 -18.78
N LYS A 96 -2.18 1.12 -19.91
CA LYS A 96 -2.67 1.75 -21.16
C LYS A 96 -3.94 0.98 -21.59
N PRO A 97 -4.93 1.63 -22.22
CA PRO A 97 -6.05 0.90 -22.82
C PRO A 97 -5.50 -0.16 -23.76
N LEU A 98 -6.00 -1.41 -23.66
CA LEU A 98 -5.66 -2.46 -24.60
C LEU A 98 -6.26 -2.08 -25.95
N ARG A 99 -5.43 -1.69 -26.92
CA ARG A 99 -5.82 -1.32 -28.27
C ARG A 99 -5.60 -2.46 -29.26
N GLN A 100 -4.71 -3.40 -28.94
CA GLN A 100 -4.36 -4.56 -29.77
C GLN A 100 -3.98 -5.78 -28.93
N LYS A 101 -4.08 -7.00 -29.49
CA LYS A 101 -3.71 -8.26 -28.82
C LYS A 101 -2.24 -8.28 -28.33
N ALA A 102 -1.34 -7.58 -29.02
CA ALA A 102 0.04 -7.42 -28.59
C ALA A 102 0.17 -6.63 -27.26
N ASP A 103 -0.80 -5.78 -26.90
CA ASP A 103 -0.80 -5.07 -25.61
C ASP A 103 -1.06 -6.01 -24.43
N MET A 104 -1.45 -7.27 -24.68
CA MET A 104 -1.54 -8.33 -23.66
C MET A 104 -0.17 -8.85 -23.22
N THR A 105 0.94 -8.49 -23.88
CA THR A 105 2.27 -8.86 -23.35
C THR A 105 2.46 -8.18 -21.99
N PHE A 106 2.69 -9.01 -20.98
CA PHE A 106 2.81 -8.71 -19.55
C PHE A 106 3.97 -7.76 -19.20
N PHE A 107 3.94 -6.53 -19.67
CA PHE A 107 4.72 -5.45 -19.09
C PHE A 107 3.80 -4.63 -18.20
N ASN A 108 3.41 -5.22 -17.05
CA ASN A 108 2.82 -4.44 -15.98
C ASN A 108 3.88 -3.41 -15.55
N ASN A 109 3.72 -2.17 -16.01
CA ASN A 109 4.50 -1.05 -15.52
C ASN A 109 3.96 -0.71 -14.12
N LEU A 110 4.43 -1.47 -13.13
CA LEU A 110 4.18 -1.22 -11.73
C LEU A 110 5.17 -0.17 -11.26
N ILE A 111 4.67 0.93 -10.73
CA ILE A 111 5.52 1.90 -10.02
C ILE A 111 5.07 1.90 -8.57
N VAL A 112 6.05 1.98 -7.69
CA VAL A 112 5.87 1.97 -6.24
C VAL A 112 6.35 3.33 -5.74
N PRO A 113 5.67 4.44 -6.14
CA PRO A 113 6.08 5.80 -5.77
C PRO A 113 6.07 5.94 -4.25
N GLU A 114 7.12 6.53 -3.68
CA GLU A 114 7.04 7.00 -2.30
C GLU A 114 5.92 8.05 -2.19
N THR A 115 5.09 7.89 -1.17
CA THR A 115 3.98 8.76 -0.85
C THR A 115 3.98 9.04 0.64
N SER A 116 3.58 10.25 0.97
CA SER A 116 3.45 10.75 2.34
C SER A 116 1.97 10.84 2.67
N MET A 117 1.45 9.85 3.39
CA MET A 117 0.06 9.81 3.83
C MET A 117 -0.10 10.43 5.21
N LEU A 118 -1.26 11.03 5.49
CA LEU A 118 -1.55 11.62 6.78
C LEU A 118 -2.11 10.57 7.74
N MET A 119 -1.54 10.49 8.94
CA MET A 119 -2.03 9.62 10.00
C MET A 119 -2.99 10.36 10.94
N PRO A 120 -4.01 9.67 11.49
CA PRO A 120 -4.84 10.26 12.53
C PRO A 120 -4.08 10.41 13.84
N MET A 121 -4.17 11.61 14.42
CA MET A 121 -3.66 11.94 15.74
C MET A 121 -4.85 12.06 16.70
N TYR A 122 -5.36 10.92 17.18
CA TYR A 122 -6.26 10.93 18.33
C TYR A 122 -5.46 11.35 19.57
N TYR A 123 -5.92 12.38 20.26
CA TYR A 123 -5.41 12.77 21.58
C TYR A 123 -6.15 11.96 22.65
N GLU A 124 -5.48 11.70 23.78
CA GLU A 124 -5.83 10.72 24.83
C GLU A 124 -7.31 10.73 25.28
N ASP A 125 -7.98 11.89 25.27
CA ASP A 125 -9.29 12.06 25.91
C ASP A 125 -10.43 12.50 24.98
N ASP A 126 -10.19 12.71 23.68
CA ASP A 126 -11.21 13.27 22.79
C ASP A 126 -11.59 12.31 21.64
N THR A 127 -12.36 11.29 21.99
CA THR A 127 -13.06 10.43 21.02
C THR A 127 -14.26 11.12 20.37
N THR A 128 -14.65 12.29 20.88
CA THR A 128 -15.87 13.02 20.52
C THR A 128 -15.88 13.42 19.05
N ASP A 129 -14.70 13.53 18.41
CA ASP A 129 -14.58 13.87 16.99
C ASP A 129 -13.88 12.82 16.10
N ARG A 130 -13.83 11.55 16.54
CA ARG A 130 -13.18 10.47 15.78
C ARG A 130 -13.70 10.36 14.34
N ASP A 131 -15.01 10.50 14.12
CA ASP A 131 -15.62 10.42 12.79
C ASP A 131 -15.22 11.58 11.87
N GLN A 132 -15.34 12.82 12.35
CA GLN A 132 -14.98 13.98 11.54
C GLN A 132 -13.49 13.99 11.23
N LEU A 133 -12.63 13.64 12.18
CA LEU A 133 -11.20 13.54 11.96
C LEU A 133 -10.88 12.48 10.90
N PHE A 134 -11.48 11.29 11.02
CA PHE A 134 -11.28 10.20 10.06
C PHE A 134 -11.75 10.60 8.65
N ARG A 135 -12.93 11.21 8.53
CA ARG A 135 -13.46 11.72 7.25
C ARG A 135 -12.56 12.80 6.64
N LYS A 136 -12.09 13.75 7.45
CA LYS A 136 -11.20 14.83 7.02
C LYS A 136 -9.86 14.28 6.51
N LEU A 137 -9.29 13.30 7.20
CA LEU A 137 -8.05 12.65 6.78
C LEU A 137 -8.24 11.82 5.53
N MET A 138 -9.35 11.08 5.44
CA MET A 138 -9.68 10.31 4.26
C MET A 138 -9.75 11.20 3.01
N LEU A 139 -10.41 12.36 3.09
CA LEU A 139 -10.46 13.33 1.97
C LEU A 139 -9.07 13.82 1.57
N LYS A 140 -8.19 14.11 2.52
CA LYS A 140 -6.80 14.53 2.24
C LYS A 140 -5.99 13.40 1.60
N ASN A 141 -6.10 12.18 2.12
CA ASN A 141 -5.41 11.02 1.58
C ASN A 141 -5.94 10.62 0.19
N GLN A 142 -7.23 10.78 -0.10
CA GLN A 142 -7.80 10.61 -1.44
C GLN A 142 -7.19 11.58 -2.47
N ALA A 143 -6.94 12.84 -2.08
CA ALA A 143 -6.27 13.81 -2.94
C ALA A 143 -4.84 13.33 -3.28
N ILE A 144 -4.12 12.77 -2.31
CA ILE A 144 -2.79 12.15 -2.52
C ILE A 144 -2.89 10.98 -3.51
N PHE A 145 -3.82 10.05 -3.32
CA PHE A 145 -4.04 8.95 -4.28
C PHE A 145 -4.34 9.44 -5.70
N THR A 146 -5.13 10.49 -5.83
CA THR A 146 -5.49 11.09 -7.12
C THR A 146 -4.27 11.72 -7.80
N GLN A 147 -3.44 12.43 -7.03
CA GLN A 147 -2.18 12.97 -7.52
C GLN A 147 -1.25 11.85 -8.00
N LEU A 148 -1.09 10.76 -7.24
CA LEU A 148 -0.24 9.64 -7.64
C LEU A 148 -0.71 8.98 -8.94
N LYS A 149 -2.02 8.81 -9.14
CA LYS A 149 -2.60 8.24 -10.38
C LYS A 149 -2.32 9.11 -11.60
N ASN A 150 -2.35 10.43 -11.42
CA ASN A 150 -2.17 11.40 -12.50
C ASN A 150 -0.71 11.81 -12.70
N ASN A 151 0.20 11.38 -11.82
CA ASN A 151 1.60 11.76 -11.88
C ASN A 151 2.33 11.01 -13.00
N THR A 152 2.70 11.75 -14.05
CA THR A 152 3.48 11.24 -15.19
C THR A 152 4.99 11.16 -14.92
N ASP A 153 5.49 11.87 -13.90
CA ASP A 153 6.91 11.92 -13.56
C ASP A 153 7.41 10.53 -13.18
N TYR A 154 6.62 9.76 -12.41
CA TYR A 154 6.97 8.39 -12.05
C TYR A 154 7.14 7.49 -13.29
N ARG A 155 6.28 7.64 -14.30
CA ARG A 155 6.43 6.91 -15.57
C ARG A 155 7.72 7.28 -16.29
N ALA A 156 8.11 8.56 -16.25
CA ALA A 156 9.37 9.00 -16.83
C ALA A 156 10.57 8.43 -16.07
N ILE A 157 10.50 8.34 -14.73
CA ILE A 157 11.52 7.70 -13.90
C ILE A 157 11.65 6.21 -14.25
N LEU A 158 10.53 5.47 -14.37
CA LEU A 158 10.55 4.06 -14.75
C LEU A 158 11.15 3.85 -16.15
N PHE A 159 10.75 4.66 -17.13
CA PHE A 159 11.30 4.56 -18.47
C PHE A 159 12.79 4.87 -18.48
N GLY A 160 13.21 5.91 -17.77
CA GLY A 160 14.62 6.24 -17.62
C GLY A 160 15.43 5.14 -16.92
N SER A 161 14.87 4.48 -15.89
CA SER A 161 15.55 3.37 -15.21
C SER A 161 15.68 2.14 -16.10
N GLN A 162 14.66 1.82 -16.91
CA GLN A 162 14.73 0.77 -17.93
C GLN A 162 15.78 1.07 -18.99
N VAL A 163 15.85 2.31 -19.48
CA VAL A 163 16.88 2.73 -20.43
C VAL A 163 18.27 2.59 -19.81
N MET A 164 18.45 3.10 -18.59
CA MET A 164 19.73 2.99 -17.87
C MET A 164 20.12 1.53 -17.61
N SER A 165 19.17 0.64 -17.34
CA SER A 165 19.50 -0.77 -17.10
C SER A 165 20.05 -1.49 -18.32
N TYR A 166 19.80 -1.02 -19.55
CA TYR A 166 20.48 -1.55 -20.75
C TYR A 166 21.96 -1.21 -20.78
N PHE A 167 22.39 -0.14 -20.09
CA PHE A 167 23.77 0.33 -20.07
C PHE A 167 24.50 -0.07 -18.78
N LEU A 168 23.79 -0.57 -17.76
CA LEU A 168 24.39 -1.01 -16.50
C LEU A 168 24.95 -2.44 -16.64
N PRO A 169 26.25 -2.67 -16.35
CA PRO A 169 26.79 -4.02 -16.26
C PRO A 169 26.05 -4.86 -15.22
N THR A 170 25.71 -6.10 -15.54
CA THR A 170 24.99 -7.03 -14.66
C THR A 170 25.56 -7.11 -13.23
N PRO A 171 26.89 -7.11 -13.01
CA PRO A 171 27.46 -7.13 -11.65
C PRO A 171 27.18 -5.87 -10.81
N MET A 172 26.78 -4.76 -11.42
CA MET A 172 26.45 -3.52 -10.71
C MET A 172 25.00 -3.52 -10.21
N ILE A 173 24.09 -4.27 -10.83
CA ILE A 173 22.67 -4.29 -10.47
C ILE A 173 22.46 -4.63 -8.99
N PRO A 174 23.10 -5.68 -8.41
CA PRO A 174 22.95 -6.00 -6.98
C PRO A 174 23.54 -4.95 -6.04
N LYS A 175 24.48 -4.11 -6.51
CA LYS A 175 25.09 -3.04 -5.70
C LYS A 175 24.22 -1.78 -5.65
N ILE A 176 23.46 -1.53 -6.72
CA ILE A 176 22.63 -0.33 -6.87
C ILE A 176 21.20 -0.61 -6.40
N SER A 177 20.68 -1.83 -6.57
CA SER A 177 19.30 -2.18 -6.26
C SER A 177 18.89 -1.89 -4.81
N PRO A 178 19.71 -2.11 -3.75
CA PRO A 178 19.29 -1.82 -2.39
C PRO A 178 19.07 -0.33 -2.13
N ALA A 179 19.88 0.54 -2.76
CA ALA A 179 19.74 1.99 -2.65
C ALA A 179 18.50 2.51 -3.40
N ILE A 180 18.15 1.89 -4.53
CA ILE A 180 16.93 2.22 -5.29
C ILE A 180 15.67 1.74 -4.56
N LEU A 181 15.74 0.58 -3.91
CA LEU A 181 14.61 -0.02 -3.19
C LEU A 181 14.45 0.51 -1.77
N GLU A 182 15.39 1.35 -1.30
CA GLU A 182 15.36 1.94 0.04
C GLU A 182 14.04 2.67 0.38
N PRO A 183 13.46 3.47 -0.54
CA PRO A 183 12.17 4.13 -0.29
C PRO A 183 11.00 3.13 -0.21
N SER A 184 11.12 1.97 -0.87
CA SER A 184 10.08 0.94 -0.96
C SER A 184 10.03 -0.01 0.26
N ARG A 185 10.58 0.40 1.40
CA ARG A 185 10.56 -0.40 2.65
C ARG A 185 9.15 -0.62 3.19
N ARG A 186 8.19 0.21 2.82
CA ARG A 186 6.80 0.11 3.26
C ARG A 186 5.91 0.07 2.06
N THR A 187 5.23 -1.02 1.80
CA THR A 187 4.44 -1.15 0.58
C THR A 187 2.98 -1.42 0.90
N PHE A 188 2.11 -0.73 0.18
CA PHE A 188 0.72 -1.12 0.04
C PHE A 188 0.51 -1.70 -1.34
N SER A 189 0.08 -2.95 -1.38
CA SER A 189 -0.30 -3.64 -2.60
C SER A 189 -1.77 -3.99 -2.56
N ASN A 190 -2.49 -3.61 -3.61
CA ASN A 190 -3.82 -4.14 -3.86
C ASN A 190 -3.83 -4.88 -5.19
N ILE A 191 -4.14 -6.17 -5.13
CA ILE A 191 -4.40 -6.98 -6.31
C ILE A 191 -5.88 -7.36 -6.29
N CYS A 192 -6.63 -6.85 -7.27
CA CYS A 192 -8.00 -7.30 -7.49
C CYS A 192 -7.97 -8.78 -7.88
N GLY A 193 -8.41 -9.65 -6.98
CA GLY A 193 -8.57 -11.05 -7.28
C GLY A 193 -9.86 -11.32 -8.08
N PRO A 194 -10.02 -12.57 -8.53
CA PRO A 194 -11.12 -12.97 -9.37
C PRO A 194 -12.41 -13.07 -8.54
N ALA A 195 -13.50 -12.51 -9.09
CA ALA A 195 -14.80 -12.50 -8.44
C ALA A 195 -15.46 -13.90 -8.37
N LYS A 196 -15.04 -14.82 -9.24
CA LYS A 196 -15.53 -16.20 -9.30
C LYS A 196 -14.45 -17.17 -8.78
N PRO A 197 -14.85 -18.30 -8.19
CA PRO A 197 -13.93 -19.35 -7.82
C PRO A 197 -13.28 -19.96 -9.07
N TYR A 198 -12.02 -20.37 -8.96
CA TYR A 198 -11.35 -21.19 -9.97
C TYR A 198 -11.63 -22.66 -9.70
N GLN A 199 -11.70 -23.47 -10.75
CA GLN A 199 -11.70 -24.92 -10.62
C GLN A 199 -10.29 -25.43 -10.82
N ILE A 200 -9.73 -26.09 -9.79
CA ILE A 200 -8.39 -26.69 -9.84
C ILE A 200 -8.54 -28.16 -9.44
N GLY A 201 -8.21 -29.08 -10.35
CA GLY A 201 -8.34 -30.52 -10.09
C GLY A 201 -9.76 -30.95 -9.75
N GLY A 202 -10.78 -30.31 -10.34
CA GLY A 202 -12.19 -30.60 -10.05
C GLY A 202 -12.80 -29.88 -8.84
N VAL A 203 -11.98 -29.21 -8.02
CA VAL A 203 -12.43 -28.52 -6.80
C VAL A 203 -12.44 -27.01 -6.99
N TYR A 204 -13.46 -26.33 -6.47
CA TYR A 204 -13.58 -24.87 -6.52
C TYR A 204 -12.79 -24.18 -5.41
N THR A 205 -12.02 -23.15 -5.74
CA THR A 205 -11.28 -22.33 -4.77
C THR A 205 -12.27 -21.57 -3.89
N LYS A 206 -12.24 -21.82 -2.57
CA LYS A 206 -13.10 -21.10 -1.62
C LYS A 206 -12.57 -19.71 -1.31
N ARG A 207 -11.25 -19.63 -1.15
CA ARG A 207 -10.49 -18.48 -0.66
C ARG A 207 -9.12 -18.46 -1.30
N MET A 208 -8.63 -17.25 -1.58
CA MET A 208 -7.29 -17.03 -2.10
C MET A 208 -6.70 -15.83 -1.40
N HIS A 209 -5.38 -15.81 -1.31
CA HIS A 209 -4.63 -14.73 -0.71
C HIS A 209 -3.22 -14.73 -1.29
N PHE A 210 -2.53 -13.58 -1.26
CA PHE A 210 -1.14 -13.49 -1.71
C PHE A 210 -0.24 -12.96 -0.60
N ARG A 211 0.89 -13.65 -0.43
CA ARG A 211 1.97 -13.23 0.44
C ARG A 211 3.11 -12.71 -0.41
N ASP A 212 3.60 -11.52 -0.07
CA ASP A 212 4.84 -10.99 -0.64
C ASP A 212 6.04 -11.68 0.02
N SER A 213 7.14 -11.76 -0.72
CA SER A 213 8.46 -12.11 -0.18
C SER A 213 9.53 -11.19 -0.77
N ILE A 214 9.47 -9.91 -0.39
CA ILE A 214 10.54 -8.97 -0.73
C ILE A 214 11.79 -9.31 0.10
N ILE A 215 12.95 -9.32 -0.55
CA ILE A 215 14.26 -9.52 0.10
C ILE A 215 14.70 -8.22 0.77
N GLY A 216 15.31 -8.33 1.95
CA GLY A 216 15.82 -7.19 2.71
C GLY A 216 14.77 -6.57 3.64
N ARG A 217 15.11 -5.45 4.25
CA ARG A 217 14.27 -4.70 5.18
C ARG A 217 12.97 -4.25 4.51
N ASN A 218 11.83 -4.82 4.89
CA ASN A 218 10.52 -4.43 4.37
C ASN A 218 9.36 -4.70 5.32
N ALA A 219 8.29 -3.95 5.11
CA ALA A 219 6.96 -4.15 5.66
C ALA A 219 5.95 -3.96 4.52
N SER A 220 5.22 -5.01 4.17
CA SER A 220 4.23 -4.98 3.10
C SER A 220 2.85 -5.30 3.62
N VAL A 221 1.88 -4.53 3.16
CA VAL A 221 0.47 -4.69 3.46
C VAL A 221 -0.24 -4.99 2.15
N ASN A 222 -0.91 -6.13 2.13
CA ASN A 222 -1.48 -6.71 0.92
C ASN A 222 -3.00 -6.85 1.10
N TYR A 223 -3.75 -6.27 0.18
CA TYR A 223 -5.21 -6.38 0.12
C TYR A 223 -5.62 -7.28 -1.02
N PHE A 224 -6.48 -8.26 -0.75
CA PHE A 224 -6.94 -9.18 -1.78
C PHE A 224 -8.40 -9.54 -1.57
N SER A 225 -9.13 -9.67 -2.69
CA SER A 225 -10.50 -10.17 -2.68
C SER A 225 -10.69 -11.31 -3.66
N HIS A 226 -11.38 -12.36 -3.23
CA HIS A 226 -11.70 -13.51 -4.06
C HIS A 226 -13.02 -14.13 -3.63
N ASN A 227 -13.88 -14.43 -4.60
CA ASN A 227 -15.13 -15.13 -4.34
C ASN A 227 -15.98 -14.48 -3.22
N GLY A 228 -16.10 -13.15 -3.26
CA GLY A 228 -16.85 -12.38 -2.26
C GLY A 228 -16.15 -12.19 -0.91
N ILE A 229 -14.99 -12.81 -0.68
CA ILE A 229 -14.21 -12.67 0.55
C ILE A 229 -13.13 -11.60 0.35
N PHE A 230 -12.98 -10.71 1.33
CA PHE A 230 -11.92 -9.71 1.41
C PHE A 230 -10.99 -10.01 2.59
N ARG A 231 -9.67 -9.85 2.39
CA ARG A 231 -8.66 -10.02 3.42
C ARG A 231 -7.53 -9.01 3.29
N VAL A 232 -6.93 -8.70 4.43
CA VAL A 232 -5.67 -7.96 4.52
C VAL A 232 -4.61 -8.88 5.10
N SER A 233 -3.39 -8.81 4.60
CA SER A 233 -2.24 -9.41 5.28
C SER A 233 -1.12 -8.43 5.41
N MET A 234 -0.26 -8.68 6.40
CA MET A 234 0.98 -7.98 6.57
C MET A 234 2.14 -8.98 6.57
N TYR A 235 3.19 -8.67 5.83
CA TYR A 235 4.47 -9.35 5.88
C TYR A 235 5.53 -8.34 6.30
N VAL A 236 6.44 -8.77 7.16
CA VAL A 236 7.56 -7.96 7.62
C VAL A 236 8.82 -8.80 7.60
N ASN A 237 9.93 -8.20 7.18
CA ASN A 237 11.24 -8.82 7.18
C ASN A 237 12.31 -7.85 7.68
N GLN A 238 13.18 -8.31 8.58
CA GLN A 238 14.31 -7.56 9.15
C GLN A 238 13.91 -6.24 9.85
N ILE A 239 12.76 -6.23 10.52
CA ILE A 239 12.17 -5.09 11.20
C ILE A 239 11.52 -5.57 12.50
N ASP A 240 11.61 -4.79 13.58
CA ASP A 240 10.99 -5.14 14.86
C ASP A 240 9.52 -4.72 14.94
N TYR A 241 8.68 -5.40 14.15
CA TYR A 241 7.25 -5.11 14.05
C TYR A 241 6.41 -6.35 14.41
N ASP A 242 5.45 -6.23 15.32
CA ASP A 242 4.50 -7.30 15.61
C ASP A 242 3.31 -7.26 14.65
N VAL A 243 3.44 -8.00 13.55
CA VAL A 243 2.42 -8.08 12.49
C VAL A 243 1.09 -8.67 12.98
N LYS A 244 1.11 -9.59 13.96
CA LYS A 244 -0.13 -10.19 14.47
C LYS A 244 -0.92 -9.14 15.23
N LYS A 245 -0.23 -8.39 16.10
CA LYS A 245 -0.84 -7.32 16.88
C LYS A 245 -1.35 -6.19 16.01
N GLN A 246 -0.62 -5.79 14.97
CA GLN A 246 -1.12 -4.83 14.01
C GLN A 246 -2.37 -5.31 13.26
N ILE A 247 -2.41 -6.59 12.83
CA ILE A 247 -3.60 -7.13 12.18
C ILE A 247 -4.79 -7.20 13.15
N GLU A 248 -4.58 -7.60 14.40
CA GLU A 248 -5.63 -7.57 15.44
C GLU A 248 -6.18 -6.14 15.65
N ILE A 249 -5.31 -5.14 15.71
CA ILE A 249 -5.72 -3.73 15.85
C ILE A 249 -6.45 -3.27 14.59
N PHE A 250 -5.99 -3.64 13.40
CA PHE A 250 -6.65 -3.36 12.14
C PHE A 250 -8.07 -3.93 12.10
N GLU A 251 -8.24 -5.18 12.51
CA GLU A 251 -9.56 -5.82 12.57
C GLU A 251 -10.49 -5.05 13.51
N LYS A 252 -10.02 -4.69 14.71
CA LYS A 252 -10.79 -3.87 15.66
C LYS A 252 -11.22 -2.53 15.07
N GLN A 253 -10.34 -1.85 14.34
CA GLN A 253 -10.69 -0.57 13.70
C GLN A 253 -11.69 -0.76 12.56
N LEU A 254 -11.51 -1.78 11.72
CA LEU A 254 -12.43 -2.08 10.63
C LEU A 254 -13.81 -2.48 11.14
N ASP A 255 -13.86 -3.37 12.14
CA ASP A 255 -15.11 -3.80 12.79
C ASP A 255 -15.85 -2.61 13.39
N TYR A 256 -15.17 -1.71 14.12
CA TYR A 256 -15.78 -0.48 14.65
C TYR A 256 -16.53 0.32 13.57
N TRP A 257 -15.91 0.52 12.40
CA TRP A 257 -16.54 1.27 11.31
C TRP A 257 -17.67 0.49 10.62
N ILE A 258 -17.55 -0.84 10.51
CA ILE A 258 -18.60 -1.71 10.00
C ILE A 258 -19.83 -1.62 10.92
N ASP A 259 -19.66 -1.84 12.22
CA ASP A 259 -20.75 -1.84 13.20
C ASP A 259 -21.46 -0.48 13.22
N LYS A 260 -20.69 0.60 13.18
CA LYS A 260 -21.21 1.97 13.20
C LYS A 260 -22.04 2.33 11.96
N TYR A 261 -21.66 1.88 10.76
CA TYR A 261 -22.25 2.36 9.51
C TYR A 261 -23.00 1.32 8.66
N CYS A 262 -22.79 0.04 8.94
CA CYS A 262 -23.39 -1.04 8.17
C CYS A 262 -24.50 -1.77 8.94
N GLU A 263 -24.43 -1.82 10.28
CA GLU A 263 -25.39 -2.52 11.15
C GLU A 263 -26.49 -1.62 11.73
N GLN A 264 -26.33 -0.29 11.70
CA GLN A 264 -27.36 0.67 12.15
C GLN A 264 -28.53 0.88 11.16
N ILE A 265 -28.85 -0.11 10.32
CA ILE A 265 -30.05 -0.09 9.47
C ILE A 265 -31.09 -1.01 10.10
N TYR A 266 -31.81 -0.47 11.09
CA TYR A 266 -33.11 -0.95 11.54
C TYR A 266 -34.08 0.23 11.57
#